data_AF-A0A3P7YKB7-F1
#
_entry.id   AF-A0A3P7YKB7-F1
#
_cell.length_a   1.000
_cell.length_b   1.000
_cell.length_c   1.000
_cell.angle_alpha   90.00
_cell.angle_beta   90.00
_cell.angle_gamma   90.00
#
_symmetry.space_group_name_H-M   'P 1'
#
loop_
_entity.id
_entity.type
_entity.pdbx_description
1 polymer ?
#
loop_
_entity_poly.entity_id
_entity_poly.type
_entity_poly.pdbx_seq_one_letter_code
_entity_poly.pdbx_strand_id
1 'polypeptide(L)'
;MHFFGQKKHNLLIELSNFEQEEQLTETEKVKDYRIPIGTTVECKLFVSKTDRTLYLVLEASHEVCIRGVIAFAEGLFEGESYIWIPKLIEGNGDRVQIPIITEKDMANEIHIRTFLGPQESSKLSVFESALSIPRFARFCVLHSEDPFEMPKSYVEVVIKIRNQRILDWVMDTFLIDIDFPVDPEEDKMEIRFLGLASKRDQALCITHYQNDGKTVINHDCMETAGNIIQSLCDYFVLESLEAHAEFPEKFAEVEEICNELTPSRHFGHYCLTIICGIGRRQVMLEMVLDCITCIACDTLDSMYDVRDRLTTDLTEKQSMLMEVIVRAEDAIVIDDL
;
A
#
# COMPACT_ATOMS: atom_id res chain seq x y z
N MET A 1 25.17 23.66 24.22
CA MET A 1 26.27 23.13 25.06
C MET A 1 25.96 21.76 25.69
N HIS A 2 24.74 21.51 26.19
CA HIS A 2 24.36 20.24 26.84
C HIS A 2 24.51 19.00 25.93
N PHE A 3 24.10 19.08 24.66
CA PHE A 3 24.21 18.00 23.68
C PHE A 3 25.66 17.51 23.46
N PHE A 4 26.63 18.43 23.42
CA PHE A 4 28.04 18.08 23.27
C PHE A 4 28.64 17.43 24.52
N GLY A 5 28.18 17.85 25.71
CA GLY A 5 28.54 17.18 26.98
C GLY A 5 28.04 15.75 27.04
N GLN A 6 26.80 15.51 26.60
CA GLN A 6 26.19 14.19 26.56
C GLN A 6 26.86 13.28 25.52
N LYS A 7 27.17 13.80 24.32
CA LYS A 7 27.92 13.04 23.30
C LYS A 7 29.32 12.65 23.78
N LYS A 8 30.03 13.57 24.45
CA LYS A 8 31.34 13.29 25.07
C LYS A 8 31.23 12.20 26.13
N HIS A 9 30.20 12.26 26.98
CA HIS A 9 29.96 11.25 28.02
C HIS A 9 29.70 9.87 27.43
N ASN A 10 28.86 9.77 26.38
CA ASN A 10 28.57 8.51 25.69
C ASN A 10 29.84 7.88 25.10
N LEU A 11 30.68 8.69 24.43
CA LEU A 11 31.95 8.21 23.86
C LEU A 11 32.95 7.74 24.91
N LEU A 12 32.98 8.39 26.09
CA LEU A 12 33.83 7.96 27.21
C LEU A 12 33.35 6.63 27.81
N ILE A 13 32.03 6.42 27.88
CA ILE A 13 31.46 5.13 28.29
C ILE A 13 31.82 4.05 27.28
N GLU A 14 31.69 4.34 25.99
CA GLU A 14 32.01 3.40 24.91
C GLU A 14 33.49 2.98 24.95
N LEU A 15 34.41 3.93 25.12
CA LEU A 15 35.84 3.66 25.33
C LEU A 15 36.08 2.81 26.59
N SER A 16 35.43 3.13 27.71
CA SER A 16 35.55 2.33 28.93
C SER A 16 35.06 0.90 28.74
N ASN A 17 34.05 0.67 27.90
CA ASN A 17 33.56 -0.67 27.59
C ASN A 17 34.60 -1.47 26.79
N PHE A 18 35.27 -0.85 25.80
CA PHE A 18 36.35 -1.48 25.04
C PHE A 18 37.57 -1.81 25.92
N GLU A 19 37.97 -0.90 26.79
CA GLU A 19 39.12 -1.13 27.69
C GLU A 19 38.84 -2.26 28.71
N GLN A 20 37.62 -2.33 29.25
CA GLN A 20 37.21 -3.44 30.13
C GLN A 20 37.16 -4.77 29.37
N GLU A 21 36.83 -4.76 28.09
CA GLU A 21 36.78 -5.95 27.23
C GLU A 21 38.16 -6.58 27.00
N GLU A 22 39.21 -5.76 26.86
CA GLU A 22 40.60 -6.25 26.78
C GLU A 22 41.12 -6.82 28.11
N GLN A 23 40.60 -6.34 29.24
CA GLN A 23 41.08 -6.71 30.58
C GLN A 23 40.39 -7.95 31.18
N LEU A 24 39.28 -8.41 30.60
CA LEU A 24 38.51 -9.56 31.09
C LEU A 24 39.22 -10.90 30.81
N THR A 25 39.30 -11.74 31.85
CA THR A 25 39.87 -13.09 31.74
C THR A 25 38.91 -14.05 31.02
N GLU A 26 39.42 -15.13 30.39
CA GLU A 26 38.60 -16.10 29.66
C GLU A 26 37.46 -16.71 30.51
N THR A 27 37.71 -16.90 31.80
CA THR A 27 36.72 -17.45 32.76
C THR A 27 35.56 -16.49 33.04
N GLU A 28 35.81 -15.18 32.95
CA GLU A 28 34.78 -14.14 33.13
C GLU A 28 33.97 -13.94 31.84
N LYS A 29 34.60 -14.13 30.67
CA LYS A 29 33.92 -14.10 29.36
C LYS A 29 32.83 -15.16 29.22
N VAL A 30 33.02 -16.35 29.82
CA VAL A 30 32.04 -17.45 29.83
C VAL A 30 30.81 -17.15 30.70
N LYS A 31 30.95 -16.34 31.76
CA LYS A 31 29.84 -15.99 32.67
C LYS A 31 28.98 -14.82 32.18
N ASP A 32 29.48 -14.03 31.23
CA ASP A 32 28.83 -12.81 30.76
C ASP A 32 27.80 -13.07 29.63
N TYR A 33 27.45 -14.34 29.37
CA TYR A 33 26.47 -14.78 28.37
C TYR A 33 26.62 -14.08 27.02
N ARG A 34 27.88 -13.93 26.57
CA ARG A 34 28.23 -13.20 25.35
C ARG A 34 27.83 -13.98 24.12
N ILE A 35 27.43 -13.22 23.10
CA ILE A 35 27.13 -13.73 21.77
C ILE A 35 28.46 -14.02 21.04
N PRO A 36 28.54 -15.07 20.21
CA PRO A 36 29.72 -15.34 19.39
C PRO A 36 30.14 -14.14 18.53
N ILE A 37 31.46 -13.97 18.37
CA ILE A 37 32.00 -12.97 17.45
C ILE A 37 31.64 -13.38 16.02
N GLY A 38 31.16 -12.44 15.22
CA GLY A 38 30.74 -12.71 13.85
C GLY A 38 29.29 -13.20 13.72
N THR A 39 28.49 -13.13 14.79
CA THR A 39 27.04 -13.32 14.67
C THR A 39 26.44 -12.28 13.72
N THR A 40 25.54 -12.74 12.87
CA THR A 40 24.84 -11.99 11.83
C THR A 40 23.36 -12.32 11.91
N VAL A 41 22.52 -11.37 11.52
CA VAL A 41 21.08 -11.59 11.35
C VAL A 41 20.76 -11.45 9.87
N GLU A 42 20.29 -12.52 9.26
CA GLU A 42 19.76 -12.49 7.91
C GLU A 42 18.28 -12.11 7.95
N CYS A 43 17.89 -11.15 7.11
CA CYS A 43 16.51 -10.67 6.97
C CYS A 43 16.04 -10.90 5.54
N LYS A 44 14.94 -11.64 5.35
CA LYS A 44 14.38 -11.97 4.04
C LYS A 44 12.86 -11.83 4.02
N LEU A 45 12.32 -11.48 2.86
CA LEU A 45 10.87 -11.61 2.60
C LEU A 45 10.61 -12.99 2.01
N PHE A 46 9.54 -13.62 2.48
CA PHE A 46 9.10 -14.93 2.00
C PHE A 46 7.58 -14.90 1.79
N VAL A 47 7.12 -15.33 0.63
CA VAL A 47 5.68 -15.39 0.33
C VAL A 47 5.18 -16.82 0.47
N SER A 48 4.23 -17.06 1.37
CA SER A 48 3.52 -18.33 1.44
C SER A 48 2.31 -18.29 0.51
N LYS A 49 2.36 -19.04 -0.60
CA LYS A 49 1.24 -19.20 -1.54
C LYS A 49 0.03 -19.89 -0.88
N THR A 50 0.28 -20.86 -0.02
CA THR A 50 -0.77 -21.63 0.70
C THR A 50 -1.53 -20.74 1.68
N ASP A 51 -0.81 -19.97 2.49
CA ASP A 51 -1.42 -19.09 3.50
C ASP A 51 -1.84 -17.74 2.91
N ARG A 52 -1.45 -17.49 1.66
CA ARG A 52 -1.55 -16.20 0.96
C ARG A 52 -1.07 -15.07 1.85
N THR A 53 0.13 -15.20 2.42
CA THR A 53 0.67 -14.24 3.40
C THR A 53 2.14 -13.97 3.12
N LEU A 54 2.53 -12.70 3.17
CA LEU A 54 3.91 -12.26 3.13
C LEU A 54 4.51 -12.35 4.53
N TYR A 55 5.68 -12.96 4.66
CA TYR A 55 6.40 -13.10 5.92
C TYR A 55 7.74 -12.40 5.85
N LEU A 56 8.04 -11.61 6.88
CA LEU A 56 9.40 -11.20 7.22
C LEU A 56 10.05 -12.32 8.03
N VAL A 57 11.08 -12.94 7.47
CA VAL A 57 11.83 -14.01 8.10
C VAL A 57 13.17 -13.45 8.58
N LEU A 58 13.44 -13.61 9.87
CA LEU A 58 14.73 -13.30 10.46
C LEU A 58 15.39 -14.58 10.95
N GLU A 59 16.68 -14.73 10.65
CA GLU A 59 17.48 -15.89 11.03
C GLU A 59 18.84 -15.43 11.57
N ALA A 60 19.11 -15.77 12.82
CA ALA A 60 20.37 -15.45 13.49
C ALA A 60 21.37 -16.58 13.28
N SER A 61 22.61 -16.23 12.95
CA SER A 61 23.68 -17.23 12.83
C SER A 61 24.16 -17.72 14.20
N HIS A 62 24.84 -18.86 14.20
CA HIS A 62 25.39 -19.50 15.40
C HIS A 62 24.33 -19.90 16.45
N GLU A 63 23.09 -20.18 16.01
CA GLU A 63 21.99 -20.66 16.85
C GLU A 63 21.67 -19.71 18.03
N VAL A 64 21.91 -18.42 17.85
CA VAL A 64 21.69 -17.40 18.88
C VAL A 64 20.22 -17.03 18.93
N CYS A 65 19.63 -17.14 20.12
CA CYS A 65 18.21 -16.86 20.31
C CYS A 65 17.83 -15.39 20.01
N ILE A 66 16.78 -15.21 19.23
CA ILE A 66 16.07 -13.96 19.00
C ILE A 66 15.07 -13.74 20.14
N ARG A 67 15.34 -12.73 20.97
CA ARG A 67 14.56 -12.38 22.16
C ARG A 67 13.45 -11.37 21.87
N GLY A 68 13.52 -10.70 20.74
CA GLY A 68 12.51 -9.74 20.30
C GLY A 68 12.92 -9.08 19.00
N VAL A 69 11.94 -8.55 18.29
CA VAL A 69 12.13 -7.81 17.05
C VAL A 69 11.24 -6.57 17.09
N ILE A 70 11.80 -5.43 16.73
CA ILE A 70 11.03 -4.20 16.51
C ILE A 70 11.22 -3.81 15.06
N ALA A 71 10.14 -3.75 14.30
CA ALA A 71 10.12 -3.29 12.93
C ALA A 71 9.49 -1.90 12.87
N PHE A 72 10.15 -0.94 12.23
CA PHE A 72 9.66 0.41 12.00
C PHE A 72 9.37 0.59 10.52
N ALA A 73 8.16 0.99 10.20
CA ALA A 73 7.75 1.30 8.83
C ALA A 73 6.51 2.18 8.84
N GLU A 74 6.56 3.29 8.09
CA GLU A 74 5.43 4.19 7.94
C GLU A 74 4.37 3.58 7.00
N GLY A 75 3.12 3.52 7.44
CA GLY A 75 2.00 3.07 6.61
C GLY A 75 1.86 1.55 6.43
N LEU A 76 2.73 0.76 7.05
CA LEU A 76 2.67 -0.72 7.03
C LEU A 76 2.01 -1.31 8.28
N PHE A 77 2.17 -0.65 9.43
CA PHE A 77 1.67 -1.12 10.73
C PHE A 77 0.60 -0.16 11.27
N GLU A 78 -0.18 -0.63 12.25
CA GLU A 78 -1.02 0.25 13.06
C GLU A 78 -0.14 1.15 13.94
N GLY A 79 0.25 2.30 13.40
CA GLY A 79 1.23 3.23 13.99
C GLY A 79 2.54 3.26 13.21
N GLU A 80 3.65 3.49 13.91
CA GLU A 80 4.98 3.63 13.29
C GLU A 80 5.85 2.37 13.43
N SER A 81 5.48 1.46 14.34
CA SER A 81 6.29 0.30 14.68
C SER A 81 5.48 -0.92 15.07
N TYR A 82 5.99 -2.09 14.73
CA TYR A 82 5.51 -3.38 15.18
C TYR A 82 6.54 -4.03 16.11
N ILE A 83 6.08 -4.49 17.28
CA ILE A 83 6.92 -5.14 18.28
C ILE A 83 6.52 -6.61 18.38
N TRP A 84 7.47 -7.49 18.08
CA TRP A 84 7.34 -8.92 18.27
C TRP A 84 8.19 -9.36 19.47
N ILE A 85 7.56 -10.06 20.41
CA ILE A 85 8.22 -10.67 21.57
C ILE A 85 7.71 -12.10 21.69
N PRO A 86 8.59 -13.11 21.72
CA PRO A 86 8.18 -14.50 21.86
C PRO A 86 7.59 -14.74 23.25
N LYS A 87 6.39 -15.36 23.31
CA LYS A 87 5.81 -15.83 24.59
C LYS A 87 6.50 -17.09 25.10
N LEU A 88 6.96 -17.92 24.18
CA LEU A 88 7.74 -19.13 24.40
C LEU A 88 8.76 -19.23 23.27
N ILE A 89 9.99 -19.61 23.62
CA ILE A 89 11.04 -19.86 22.65
C ILE A 89 11.17 -21.37 22.51
N GLU A 90 10.79 -21.88 21.35
CA GLU A 90 10.89 -23.30 21.01
C GLU A 90 12.19 -23.57 20.24
N GLY A 91 12.85 -24.69 20.53
CA GLY A 91 14.15 -25.01 19.97
C GLY A 91 15.23 -23.99 20.36
N ASN A 92 16.08 -23.64 19.39
CA ASN A 92 17.15 -22.65 19.58
C ASN A 92 16.62 -21.20 19.56
N GLY A 93 15.42 -20.98 19.01
CA GLY A 93 14.83 -19.64 18.92
C GLY A 93 15.60 -18.68 18.02
N ASP A 94 16.42 -19.19 17.12
CA ASP A 94 17.29 -18.47 16.20
C ASP A 94 16.58 -17.98 14.93
N ARG A 95 15.34 -18.44 14.71
CA ARG A 95 14.52 -18.05 13.56
C ARG A 95 13.14 -17.58 13.98
N VAL A 96 12.67 -16.50 13.36
CA VAL A 96 11.32 -15.97 13.56
C VAL A 96 10.68 -15.61 12.22
N GLN A 97 9.36 -15.78 12.14
CA GLN A 97 8.54 -15.38 11.00
C GLN A 97 7.46 -14.42 11.49
N ILE A 98 7.43 -13.22 10.92
CA ILE A 98 6.46 -12.17 11.26
C ILE A 98 5.59 -11.92 10.03
N PRO A 99 4.25 -12.09 10.11
CA PRO A 99 3.37 -11.81 8.99
C PRO A 99 3.31 -10.30 8.72
N ILE A 100 3.40 -9.93 7.45
CA ILE A 100 3.31 -8.56 6.96
C ILE A 100 2.06 -8.46 6.09
N ILE A 101 1.17 -7.52 6.41
CA ILE A 101 -0.08 -7.29 5.68
C ILE A 101 0.00 -5.90 5.07
N THR A 102 0.07 -5.84 3.75
CA THR A 102 0.09 -4.60 2.97
C THR A 102 -1.31 -4.30 2.43
N GLU A 103 -1.95 -3.24 2.93
CA GLU A 103 -3.28 -2.85 2.46
C GLU A 103 -3.27 -1.91 1.25
N LYS A 104 -2.15 -1.20 1.05
CA LYS A 104 -1.98 -0.17 0.01
C LYS A 104 -0.83 -0.51 -0.93
N ASP A 105 -0.93 -0.02 -2.17
CA ASP A 105 0.09 -0.17 -3.22
C ASP A 105 1.20 0.88 -3.06
N MET A 106 2.05 0.71 -2.05
CA MET A 106 3.13 1.63 -1.70
C MET A 106 4.44 0.88 -1.48
N ALA A 107 5.55 1.48 -1.92
CA ALA A 107 6.88 0.99 -1.59
C ALA A 107 7.25 1.49 -0.19
N ASN A 108 7.77 0.60 0.64
CA ASN A 108 8.09 0.91 2.03
C ASN A 108 9.49 0.38 2.38
N GLU A 109 10.24 1.12 3.17
CA GLU A 109 11.46 0.61 3.80
C GLU A 109 11.14 0.24 5.25
N ILE A 110 11.49 -0.98 5.65
CA ILE A 110 11.39 -1.45 7.02
C ILE A 110 12.76 -1.37 7.67
N HIS A 111 12.86 -0.61 8.75
CA HIS A 111 14.03 -0.65 9.64
C HIS A 111 13.75 -1.61 10.78
N ILE A 112 14.61 -2.61 10.96
CA ILE A 112 14.40 -3.70 11.88
C ILE A 112 15.50 -3.68 12.94
N ARG A 113 15.09 -3.77 14.20
CA ARG A 113 15.95 -3.95 15.36
C ARG A 113 15.70 -5.33 15.96
N THR A 114 16.69 -6.20 15.86
CA THR A 114 16.63 -7.57 16.36
C THR A 114 17.43 -7.66 17.65
N PHE A 115 16.78 -8.10 18.72
CA PHE A 115 17.39 -8.32 20.01
C PHE A 115 17.85 -9.76 20.10
N LEU A 116 19.16 -9.97 20.20
CA LEU A 116 19.77 -11.28 20.33
C LEU A 116 20.34 -11.48 21.73
N GLY A 117 20.31 -12.71 22.21
CA GLY A 117 21.06 -13.12 23.38
C GLY A 117 20.55 -14.43 23.98
N PRO A 118 21.39 -15.12 24.79
CA PRO A 118 20.96 -16.30 25.52
C PRO A 118 19.73 -16.02 26.40
N GLN A 119 18.92 -17.03 26.68
CA GLN A 119 17.68 -16.87 27.44
C GLN A 119 17.94 -16.36 28.87
N GLU A 120 19.06 -16.78 29.45
CA GLU A 120 19.51 -16.45 30.80
C GLU A 120 20.16 -15.06 30.90
N SER A 121 20.51 -14.44 29.76
CA SER A 121 21.16 -13.13 29.76
C SER A 121 20.18 -12.00 30.03
N SER A 122 20.60 -11.04 30.85
CA SER A 122 19.94 -9.74 31.04
C SER A 122 20.45 -8.66 30.08
N LYS A 123 21.56 -8.94 29.37
CA LYS A 123 22.14 -8.06 28.35
C LYS A 123 21.85 -8.64 26.98
N LEU A 124 21.21 -7.86 26.12
CA LEU A 124 20.88 -8.24 24.76
C LEU A 124 21.68 -7.38 23.79
N SER A 125 22.19 -8.00 22.72
CA SER A 125 22.78 -7.28 21.61
C SER A 125 21.69 -6.86 20.65
N VAL A 126 21.77 -5.63 20.14
CA VAL A 126 20.82 -5.09 19.17
C VAL A 126 21.50 -5.08 17.81
N PHE A 127 20.88 -5.77 16.85
CA PHE A 127 21.27 -5.75 15.45
C PHE A 127 20.28 -4.90 14.67
N GLU A 128 20.80 -3.95 13.89
CA GLU A 128 19.99 -3.11 13.02
C GLU A 128 20.09 -3.62 11.58
N SER A 129 18.97 -3.70 10.89
CA SER A 129 18.88 -4.11 9.49
C SER A 129 17.80 -3.30 8.79
N ALA A 130 17.88 -3.18 7.47
CA ALA A 130 16.87 -2.49 6.67
C ALA A 130 16.49 -3.35 5.47
N LEU A 131 15.21 -3.33 5.10
CA LEU A 131 14.68 -4.13 4.01
C LEU A 131 13.64 -3.32 3.23
N SER A 132 13.73 -3.33 1.91
CA SER A 132 12.76 -2.66 1.04
C SER A 132 11.63 -3.62 0.68
N ILE A 133 10.39 -3.14 0.81
CA ILE A 133 9.17 -3.78 0.32
C ILE A 133 8.76 -3.09 -0.98
N PRO A 134 8.66 -3.83 -2.10
CA PRO A 134 8.18 -3.29 -3.38
C PRO A 134 6.73 -2.80 -3.31
N ARG A 135 6.38 -1.87 -4.22
CA ARG A 135 5.07 -1.21 -4.25
C ARG A 135 3.89 -2.18 -4.28
N PHE A 136 4.02 -3.26 -5.03
CA PHE A 136 2.97 -4.24 -5.27
C PHE A 136 3.20 -5.54 -4.50
N ALA A 137 3.86 -5.47 -3.33
CA ALA A 137 4.18 -6.63 -2.49
C ALA A 137 2.97 -7.44 -1.98
N ARG A 138 1.75 -6.92 -2.11
CA ARG A 138 0.52 -7.69 -1.84
C ARG A 138 0.17 -8.70 -2.92
N PHE A 139 0.91 -8.73 -4.03
CA PHE A 139 0.73 -9.68 -5.11
C PHE A 139 1.87 -10.70 -5.10
N CYS A 140 1.51 -11.96 -5.30
CA CYS A 140 2.43 -13.06 -5.47
C CYS A 140 2.38 -13.54 -6.92
N VAL A 141 3.55 -13.65 -7.55
CA VAL A 141 3.63 -14.16 -8.91
C VAL A 141 3.28 -15.65 -8.97
N LEU A 142 2.51 -16.03 -10.00
CA LEU A 142 2.10 -17.41 -10.26
C LEU A 142 2.93 -18.01 -11.39
N HIS A 143 3.20 -19.31 -11.30
CA HIS A 143 3.73 -20.07 -12.42
C HIS A 143 2.59 -20.50 -13.36
N SER A 144 2.93 -20.85 -14.60
CA SER A 144 1.95 -21.19 -15.64
C SER A 144 1.00 -22.35 -15.28
N GLU A 145 1.43 -23.25 -14.38
CA GLU A 145 0.65 -24.40 -13.91
C GLU A 145 -0.28 -24.08 -12.73
N ASP A 146 -0.08 -22.94 -12.07
CA ASP A 146 -0.89 -22.54 -10.92
C ASP A 146 -2.33 -22.20 -11.35
N PRO A 147 -3.35 -22.61 -10.58
CA PRO A 147 -4.74 -22.28 -10.90
C PRO A 147 -4.95 -20.77 -10.86
N PHE A 148 -5.53 -20.23 -11.93
CA PHE A 148 -5.74 -18.80 -12.10
C PHE A 148 -7.12 -18.51 -12.69
N GLU A 149 -7.85 -17.60 -12.06
CA GLU A 149 -9.11 -17.07 -12.57
C GLU A 149 -8.85 -15.68 -13.13
N MET A 150 -9.19 -15.49 -14.41
CA MET A 150 -8.97 -14.21 -15.09
C MET A 150 -9.98 -13.17 -14.58
N PRO A 151 -9.52 -11.99 -14.12
CA PRO A 151 -10.40 -10.88 -13.78
C PRO A 151 -11.27 -10.47 -14.97
N LYS A 152 -12.50 -10.03 -14.69
CA LYS A 152 -13.46 -9.63 -15.74
C LYS A 152 -13.13 -8.25 -16.29
N SER A 153 -12.63 -7.37 -15.41
CA SER A 153 -12.31 -5.99 -15.75
C SER A 153 -10.88 -5.86 -16.26
N TYR A 154 -10.64 -4.88 -17.13
CA TYR A 154 -9.32 -4.65 -17.69
C TYR A 154 -9.08 -3.20 -18.08
N VAL A 155 -7.79 -2.88 -18.25
CA VAL A 155 -7.29 -1.64 -18.83
C VAL A 155 -6.32 -2.01 -19.95
N GLU A 156 -6.56 -1.48 -21.14
CA GLU A 156 -5.74 -1.65 -22.33
C GLU A 156 -5.02 -0.35 -22.67
N VAL A 157 -3.72 -0.45 -22.94
CA VAL A 157 -2.87 0.66 -23.38
C VAL A 157 -1.97 0.21 -24.53
N VAL A 158 -1.46 1.18 -25.29
CA VAL A 158 -0.47 0.90 -26.35
C VAL A 158 0.86 1.55 -25.98
N ILE A 159 1.83 0.72 -25.60
CA ILE A 159 3.19 1.11 -25.23
C ILE A 159 4.21 0.27 -26.00
N LYS A 160 5.04 0.92 -26.81
CA LYS A 160 6.09 0.25 -27.61
C LYS A 160 7.35 0.02 -26.77
N ILE A 161 7.27 -0.92 -25.85
CA ILE A 161 8.36 -1.30 -24.93
C ILE A 161 8.76 -2.75 -25.23
N ARG A 162 10.00 -3.13 -24.94
CA ARG A 162 10.45 -4.53 -25.10
C ARG A 162 10.03 -5.35 -23.89
N ASN A 163 9.73 -6.64 -24.09
CA ASN A 163 9.34 -7.55 -23.02
C ASN A 163 10.34 -7.58 -21.86
N GLN A 164 11.65 -7.60 -22.15
CA GLN A 164 12.69 -7.49 -21.12
C GLN A 164 12.55 -6.25 -20.24
N ARG A 165 12.20 -5.09 -20.81
CA ARG A 165 12.07 -3.83 -20.05
C ARG A 165 10.84 -3.84 -19.17
N ILE A 166 9.74 -4.45 -19.64
CA ILE A 166 8.56 -4.67 -18.81
C ILE A 166 8.92 -5.63 -17.67
N LEU A 167 9.64 -6.72 -17.95
CA LEU A 167 10.09 -7.67 -16.94
C LEU A 167 10.97 -6.99 -15.87
N ASP A 168 11.92 -6.13 -16.27
CA ASP A 168 12.74 -5.32 -15.34
C ASP A 168 11.85 -4.47 -14.41
N TRP A 169 10.84 -3.79 -14.97
CA TRP A 169 9.86 -3.03 -14.18
C TRP A 169 9.07 -3.92 -13.20
N VAL A 170 8.62 -5.09 -13.64
CA VAL A 170 7.91 -6.01 -12.75
C VAL A 170 8.81 -6.46 -11.61
N MET A 171 10.06 -6.83 -11.90
CA MET A 171 11.06 -7.25 -10.90
C MET A 171 11.37 -6.16 -9.86
N ASP A 172 11.35 -4.88 -10.27
CA ASP A 172 11.58 -3.75 -9.37
C ASP A 172 10.35 -3.39 -8.51
N THR A 173 9.14 -3.75 -8.95
CA THR A 173 7.89 -3.27 -8.34
C THR A 173 7.03 -4.35 -7.67
N PHE A 174 7.26 -5.62 -7.99
CA PHE A 174 6.59 -6.79 -7.41
C PHE A 174 7.57 -7.68 -6.65
N LEU A 175 7.02 -8.59 -5.84
CA LEU A 175 7.81 -9.67 -5.24
C LEU A 175 7.86 -10.85 -6.21
N ILE A 176 8.98 -10.99 -6.90
CA ILE A 176 9.25 -12.08 -7.83
C ILE A 176 10.47 -12.88 -7.37
N ASP A 177 10.39 -14.21 -7.49
CA ASP A 177 11.51 -15.10 -7.27
C ASP A 177 12.48 -15.08 -8.48
N ILE A 178 13.78 -15.23 -8.21
CA ILE A 178 14.87 -15.10 -9.20
C ILE A 178 14.69 -16.06 -10.40
N ASP A 179 13.99 -17.18 -10.21
CA ASP A 179 13.80 -18.24 -11.21
C ASP A 179 12.50 -18.10 -12.03
N PHE A 180 11.97 -16.88 -12.18
CA PHE A 180 10.71 -16.66 -12.91
C PHE A 180 10.83 -17.00 -14.42
N PRO A 181 10.09 -18.01 -14.92
CA PRO A 181 10.34 -18.59 -16.25
C PRO A 181 9.56 -17.85 -17.34
N VAL A 182 9.94 -16.61 -17.63
CA VAL A 182 9.43 -15.86 -18.78
C VAL A 182 10.53 -15.65 -19.80
N ASP A 183 10.29 -16.11 -21.02
CA ASP A 183 11.19 -15.87 -22.14
C ASP A 183 10.89 -14.49 -22.75
N PRO A 184 11.80 -13.51 -22.62
CA PRO A 184 11.61 -12.18 -23.17
C PRO A 184 11.69 -12.14 -24.71
N GLU A 185 12.08 -13.23 -25.38
CA GLU A 185 12.13 -13.31 -26.84
C GLU A 185 10.78 -13.62 -27.48
N GLU A 186 9.82 -14.17 -26.72
CA GLU A 186 8.46 -14.37 -27.22
C GLU A 186 7.76 -13.03 -27.48
N ASP A 187 6.84 -12.99 -28.45
CA ASP A 187 6.08 -11.77 -28.74
C ASP A 187 5.09 -11.44 -27.61
N LYS A 188 4.36 -12.45 -27.15
CA LYS A 188 3.38 -12.33 -26.07
C LYS A 188 4.04 -12.69 -24.74
N MET A 189 4.11 -11.72 -23.84
CA MET A 189 4.47 -11.93 -22.44
C MET A 189 3.22 -11.88 -21.58
N GLU A 190 3.01 -12.89 -20.72
CA GLU A 190 1.88 -12.94 -19.80
C GLU A 190 2.38 -13.26 -18.38
N ILE A 191 2.05 -12.39 -17.43
CA ILE A 191 2.46 -12.49 -16.04
C ILE A 191 1.21 -12.47 -15.16
N ARG A 192 1.03 -13.52 -14.37
CA ARG A 192 -0.15 -13.71 -13.51
C ARG A 192 0.24 -13.58 -12.05
N PHE A 193 -0.65 -12.96 -11.28
CA PHE A 193 -0.46 -12.75 -9.87
C PHE A 193 -1.72 -13.09 -9.07
N LEU A 194 -1.49 -13.53 -7.85
CA LEU A 194 -2.50 -13.77 -6.84
C LEU A 194 -2.40 -12.73 -5.72
N GLY A 195 -3.54 -12.19 -5.30
CA GLY A 195 -3.59 -11.30 -4.14
C GLY A 195 -3.35 -12.02 -2.82
N LEU A 196 -2.64 -11.35 -1.91
CA LEU A 196 -2.31 -11.82 -0.57
C LEU A 196 -3.23 -11.21 0.51
N ALA A 197 -3.28 -11.87 1.66
CA ALA A 197 -3.86 -11.45 2.94
C ALA A 197 -5.30 -10.92 2.86
N SER A 198 -5.50 -9.61 2.93
CA SER A 198 -6.82 -8.95 2.94
C SER A 198 -7.46 -8.88 1.54
N LYS A 199 -6.70 -9.20 0.48
CA LYS A 199 -7.12 -9.11 -0.93
C LYS A 199 -7.00 -10.45 -1.65
N ARG A 200 -7.29 -11.56 -0.96
CA ARG A 200 -7.13 -12.95 -1.46
C ARG A 200 -7.83 -13.23 -2.79
N ASP A 201 -8.95 -12.58 -3.05
CA ASP A 201 -9.77 -12.83 -4.25
C ASP A 201 -9.45 -11.86 -5.38
N GLN A 202 -8.38 -11.05 -5.24
CA GLN A 202 -7.96 -10.11 -6.26
C GLN A 202 -6.80 -10.69 -7.08
N ALA A 203 -7.13 -11.33 -8.19
CA ALA A 203 -6.17 -11.75 -9.19
C ALA A 203 -5.73 -10.57 -10.07
N LEU A 204 -4.51 -10.61 -10.59
CA LEU A 204 -3.97 -9.64 -11.53
C LEU A 204 -3.31 -10.39 -12.69
N CYS A 205 -3.58 -9.99 -13.93
CA CYS A 205 -2.85 -10.44 -15.10
C CYS A 205 -2.29 -9.24 -15.86
N ILE A 206 -1.03 -9.32 -16.26
CA ILE A 206 -0.40 -8.35 -17.16
C ILE A 206 -0.02 -9.10 -18.43
N THR A 207 -0.63 -8.73 -19.55
CA THR A 207 -0.30 -9.26 -20.88
C THR A 207 0.30 -8.16 -21.72
N HIS A 208 1.45 -8.40 -22.33
CA HIS A 208 2.10 -7.47 -23.25
C HIS A 208 2.46 -8.16 -24.57
N TYR A 209 2.18 -7.49 -25.68
CA TYR A 209 2.51 -7.92 -27.03
C TYR A 209 3.57 -6.96 -27.59
N GLN A 210 4.77 -7.48 -27.85
CA GLN A 210 5.91 -6.65 -28.24
C GLN A 210 5.75 -6.06 -29.65
N ASN A 211 5.14 -6.80 -30.58
CA ASN A 211 5.04 -6.42 -31.99
C ASN A 211 4.07 -5.25 -32.24
N ASP A 212 2.91 -5.23 -31.57
CA ASP A 212 1.92 -4.16 -31.69
C ASP A 212 2.02 -3.12 -30.55
N GLY A 213 2.74 -3.45 -29.48
CA GLY A 213 2.86 -2.64 -28.27
C GLY A 213 1.62 -2.68 -27.38
N LYS A 214 0.67 -3.58 -27.63
CA LYS A 214 -0.56 -3.69 -26.85
C LYS A 214 -0.25 -4.27 -25.47
N THR A 215 -0.65 -3.58 -24.43
CA THR A 215 -0.55 -4.04 -23.04
C THR A 215 -1.93 -4.04 -22.41
N VAL A 216 -2.32 -5.18 -21.85
CA VAL A 216 -3.60 -5.37 -21.18
C VAL A 216 -3.33 -5.73 -19.72
N ILE A 217 -3.94 -4.97 -18.82
CA ILE A 217 -3.89 -5.18 -17.36
C ILE A 217 -5.28 -5.61 -16.93
N ASN A 218 -5.44 -6.90 -16.59
CA ASN A 218 -6.70 -7.44 -16.09
C ASN A 218 -6.70 -7.38 -14.57
N HIS A 219 -7.63 -6.61 -14.01
CA HIS A 219 -7.83 -6.49 -12.57
C HIS A 219 -9.18 -5.83 -12.27
N ASP A 220 -9.92 -6.32 -11.27
CA ASP A 220 -11.27 -5.82 -10.96
C ASP A 220 -11.30 -4.55 -10.10
N CYS A 221 -10.17 -4.17 -9.48
CA CYS A 221 -10.06 -2.94 -8.70
C CYS A 221 -9.51 -1.78 -9.55
N MET A 222 -10.35 -0.76 -9.81
CA MET A 222 -9.96 0.42 -10.59
C MET A 222 -8.79 1.19 -9.99
N GLU A 223 -8.75 1.36 -8.65
CA GLU A 223 -7.66 2.06 -7.96
C GLU A 223 -6.32 1.37 -8.19
N THR A 224 -6.30 0.05 -8.09
CA THR A 224 -5.09 -0.75 -8.30
C THR A 224 -4.65 -0.72 -9.75
N ALA A 225 -5.57 -0.89 -10.70
CA ALA A 225 -5.25 -0.80 -12.11
C ALA A 225 -4.64 0.58 -12.44
N GLY A 226 -5.19 1.66 -11.87
CA GLY A 226 -4.65 3.01 -11.95
C GLY A 226 -3.25 3.13 -11.35
N ASN A 227 -3.01 2.57 -10.15
CA ASN A 227 -1.68 2.57 -9.52
C ASN A 227 -0.62 1.83 -10.36
N ILE A 228 -1.00 0.72 -11.01
CA ILE A 228 -0.11 -0.04 -11.89
C ILE A 228 0.22 0.77 -13.15
N ILE A 229 -0.78 1.36 -13.81
CA ILE A 229 -0.57 2.24 -14.97
C ILE A 229 0.31 3.43 -14.60
N GLN A 230 0.07 4.08 -13.46
CA GLN A 230 0.92 5.17 -12.98
C GLN A 230 2.35 4.69 -12.75
N SER A 231 2.53 3.52 -12.12
CA SER A 231 3.86 2.97 -11.92
C SER A 231 4.59 2.68 -13.24
N LEU A 232 3.87 2.24 -14.28
CA LEU A 232 4.44 2.07 -15.63
C LEU A 232 4.86 3.41 -16.22
N CYS A 233 3.98 4.42 -16.17
CA CYS A 233 4.27 5.77 -16.66
C CYS A 233 5.49 6.37 -15.94
N ASP A 234 5.55 6.25 -14.62
CA ASP A 234 6.66 6.75 -13.80
C ASP A 234 7.98 6.04 -14.14
N TYR A 235 7.95 4.72 -14.28
CA TYR A 235 9.15 3.92 -14.54
C TYR A 235 9.73 4.17 -15.94
N PHE A 236 8.87 4.30 -16.95
CA PHE A 236 9.28 4.54 -18.33
C PHE A 236 9.31 6.02 -18.72
N VAL A 237 9.00 6.91 -17.78
CA VAL A 237 9.00 8.37 -17.97
C VAL A 237 8.09 8.78 -19.14
N LEU A 238 6.86 8.24 -19.15
CA LEU A 238 5.85 8.54 -20.16
C LEU A 238 5.10 9.83 -19.77
N GLU A 239 5.07 10.82 -20.67
CA GLU A 239 4.42 12.11 -20.39
C GLU A 239 2.91 12.11 -20.55
N SER A 240 2.39 11.18 -21.36
CA SER A 240 0.97 10.99 -21.64
C SER A 240 0.76 9.56 -22.13
N LEU A 241 -0.26 8.89 -21.62
CA LEU A 241 -0.63 7.55 -22.05
C LEU A 241 -2.14 7.46 -22.15
N GLU A 242 -2.65 7.18 -23.35
CA GLU A 242 -4.06 6.87 -23.60
C GLU A 242 -4.34 5.42 -23.20
N ALA A 243 -5.41 5.23 -22.43
CA ALA A 243 -5.88 3.92 -21.99
C ALA A 243 -7.36 3.74 -22.30
N HIS A 244 -7.76 2.52 -22.64
CA HIS A 244 -9.14 2.07 -22.74
C HIS A 244 -9.45 1.16 -21.56
N ALA A 245 -10.46 1.48 -20.75
CA ALA A 245 -10.77 0.75 -19.53
C ALA A 245 -12.21 0.22 -19.53
N GLU A 246 -12.39 -1.02 -19.09
CA GLU A 246 -13.69 -1.68 -18.96
C GLU A 246 -13.84 -2.28 -17.55
N PHE A 247 -14.75 -1.72 -16.75
CA PHE A 247 -15.07 -2.18 -15.40
C PHE A 247 -16.59 -2.40 -15.25
N PRO A 248 -17.13 -3.54 -15.73
CA PRO A 248 -18.58 -3.73 -15.88
C PRO A 248 -19.37 -3.52 -14.59
N GLU A 249 -18.90 -4.08 -13.47
CA GLU A 249 -19.58 -3.98 -12.17
C GLU A 249 -19.57 -2.55 -11.63
N LYS A 250 -18.46 -1.81 -11.80
CA LYS A 250 -18.36 -0.41 -11.37
C LYS A 250 -19.14 0.55 -12.25
N PHE A 251 -19.18 0.30 -13.56
CA PHE A 251 -19.99 1.11 -14.46
C PHE A 251 -21.49 0.90 -14.23
N ALA A 252 -21.91 -0.33 -13.91
CA ALA A 252 -23.29 -0.60 -13.52
C ALA A 252 -23.68 0.12 -12.22
N GLU A 253 -22.81 0.11 -11.20
CA GLU A 253 -23.00 0.85 -9.94
C GLU A 253 -23.14 2.36 -10.20
N VAL A 254 -22.27 2.93 -11.04
CA VAL A 254 -22.36 4.35 -11.42
C VAL A 254 -23.65 4.64 -12.19
N GLU A 255 -24.05 3.76 -13.11
CA GLU A 255 -25.28 3.91 -13.88
C GLU A 255 -26.53 3.89 -12.98
N GLU A 256 -26.56 3.00 -11.98
CA GLU A 256 -27.63 2.95 -10.98
C GLU A 256 -27.74 4.27 -10.20
N ILE A 257 -26.61 4.76 -9.67
CA ILE A 257 -26.53 6.04 -8.96
C ILE A 257 -26.98 7.20 -9.89
N CYS A 258 -26.56 7.20 -11.15
CA CYS A 258 -26.96 8.23 -12.12
C CYS A 258 -28.46 8.20 -12.43
N ASN A 259 -29.04 6.99 -12.52
CA ASN A 259 -30.47 6.81 -12.77
C ASN A 259 -31.33 7.25 -11.57
N GLU A 260 -30.85 7.03 -10.33
CA GLU A 260 -31.49 7.55 -9.12
C GLU A 260 -31.49 9.09 -9.10
N LEU A 261 -30.38 9.70 -9.52
CA LEU A 261 -30.23 11.16 -9.56
C LEU A 261 -30.99 11.81 -10.73
N THR A 262 -31.13 11.11 -11.87
CA THR A 262 -31.80 11.61 -13.08
C THR A 262 -32.52 10.50 -13.89
N PRO A 263 -33.82 10.24 -13.68
CA PRO A 263 -34.54 9.10 -14.27
C PRO A 263 -34.76 9.12 -15.80
N SER A 264 -34.19 10.08 -16.54
CA SER A 264 -34.68 10.46 -17.88
C SER A 264 -33.70 10.25 -19.04
N ARG A 265 -32.49 9.71 -18.83
CA ARG A 265 -31.50 9.56 -19.92
C ARG A 265 -30.84 8.18 -19.90
N HIS A 266 -30.88 7.50 -21.04
CA HIS A 266 -30.05 6.32 -21.32
C HIS A 266 -28.60 6.77 -21.56
N PHE A 267 -27.68 6.29 -20.75
CA PHE A 267 -26.24 6.53 -20.93
C PHE A 267 -25.62 5.30 -21.61
N GLY A 268 -25.07 5.50 -22.81
CA GLY A 268 -24.45 4.43 -23.60
C GLY A 268 -22.93 4.40 -23.42
N HIS A 269 -22.38 3.18 -23.24
CA HIS A 269 -20.96 2.78 -23.31
C HIS A 269 -19.92 3.83 -22.86
N TYR A 270 -19.47 3.71 -21.60
CA TYR A 270 -18.36 4.50 -21.07
C TYR A 270 -17.04 4.01 -21.67
N CYS A 271 -16.43 4.84 -22.51
CA CYS A 271 -15.04 4.71 -22.93
C CYS A 271 -14.23 5.72 -22.13
N LEU A 272 -13.47 5.27 -21.12
CA LEU A 272 -12.49 6.14 -20.48
C LEU A 272 -11.29 6.28 -21.42
N THR A 273 -10.87 7.51 -21.68
CA THR A 273 -9.54 7.82 -22.20
C THR A 273 -8.76 8.44 -21.05
N ILE A 274 -7.85 7.69 -20.43
CA ILE A 274 -6.94 8.25 -19.43
C ILE A 274 -5.89 9.05 -20.19
N ILE A 275 -5.62 10.31 -19.85
CA ILE A 275 -4.45 11.05 -20.36
C ILE A 275 -3.55 11.33 -19.15
N CYS A 276 -2.54 10.50 -18.91
CA CYS A 276 -1.67 10.69 -17.75
C CYS A 276 -0.70 11.88 -17.95
N GLY A 277 -1.09 13.12 -17.66
CA GLY A 277 -0.23 14.31 -17.76
C GLY A 277 0.67 14.57 -16.53
N ILE A 278 1.91 15.03 -16.74
CA ILE A 278 2.88 15.29 -15.67
C ILE A 278 2.44 16.44 -14.76
N GLY A 279 2.05 16.08 -13.53
CA GLY A 279 1.97 16.96 -12.38
C GLY A 279 2.16 16.16 -11.10
N ARG A 280 3.26 16.39 -10.37
CA ARG A 280 3.57 15.78 -9.07
C ARG A 280 2.52 16.16 -8.03
N ARG A 281 1.37 15.49 -8.07
CA ARG A 281 0.33 15.28 -7.05
C ARG A 281 -0.93 14.85 -7.81
N GLN A 282 -1.34 13.61 -7.56
CA GLN A 282 -2.74 13.18 -7.67
C GLN A 282 -3.26 12.87 -9.09
N VAL A 283 -2.80 11.76 -9.66
CA VAL A 283 -3.47 11.10 -10.81
C VAL A 283 -4.72 10.32 -10.37
N MET A 284 -5.09 10.39 -9.08
CA MET A 284 -6.35 9.83 -8.57
C MET A 284 -7.59 10.56 -9.12
N LEU A 285 -7.44 11.71 -9.81
CA LEU A 285 -8.58 12.52 -10.25
C LEU A 285 -8.92 12.48 -11.73
N GLU A 286 -8.04 12.17 -12.69
CA GLU A 286 -8.44 12.21 -14.13
C GLU A 286 -9.15 10.94 -14.63
N MET A 287 -8.94 9.77 -13.98
CA MET A 287 -9.71 8.55 -14.27
C MET A 287 -11.19 8.71 -13.92
N VAL A 288 -11.45 9.54 -12.91
CA VAL A 288 -12.79 9.83 -12.43
C VAL A 288 -13.31 11.07 -13.13
N LEU A 289 -12.47 12.08 -13.40
CA LEU A 289 -12.92 13.35 -13.96
C LEU A 289 -13.63 13.16 -15.29
N ASP A 290 -13.11 12.66 -16.41
CA ASP A 290 -13.90 12.80 -17.67
C ASP A 290 -15.28 12.12 -17.68
N CYS A 291 -15.47 11.02 -16.93
CA CYS A 291 -16.81 10.46 -16.70
C CYS A 291 -17.61 11.27 -15.65
N ILE A 292 -16.99 11.67 -14.54
CA ILE A 292 -17.63 12.46 -13.47
C ILE A 292 -17.71 13.96 -13.81
N THR A 293 -17.00 14.59 -14.72
CA THR A 293 -17.20 15.99 -15.12
C THR A 293 -18.38 16.07 -16.05
N CYS A 294 -18.57 15.10 -16.94
CA CYS A 294 -19.82 15.03 -17.71
C CYS A 294 -21.01 14.69 -16.81
N ILE A 295 -20.87 13.72 -15.89
CA ILE A 295 -21.95 13.31 -14.98
C ILE A 295 -22.18 14.32 -13.84
N ALA A 296 -21.14 14.86 -13.23
CA ALA A 296 -21.18 15.79 -12.09
C ALA A 296 -21.44 17.23 -12.51
N CYS A 297 -21.05 17.73 -13.68
CA CYS A 297 -21.51 19.06 -14.10
C CYS A 297 -23.04 19.08 -14.21
N ASP A 298 -23.64 18.07 -14.85
CA ASP A 298 -25.10 18.00 -15.01
C ASP A 298 -25.83 17.62 -13.70
N THR A 299 -25.25 16.78 -12.83
CA THR A 299 -25.87 16.41 -11.54
C THR A 299 -25.62 17.42 -10.41
N LEU A 300 -24.49 18.15 -10.39
CA LEU A 300 -24.30 19.28 -9.49
C LEU A 300 -25.30 20.38 -9.80
N ASP A 301 -25.54 20.69 -11.08
CA ASP A 301 -26.54 21.69 -11.47
C ASP A 301 -27.95 21.29 -10.99
N SER A 302 -28.33 20.01 -11.12
CA SER A 302 -29.60 19.48 -10.58
C SER A 302 -29.67 19.54 -9.04
N MET A 303 -28.60 19.17 -8.33
CA MET A 303 -28.56 19.27 -6.86
C MET A 303 -28.55 20.72 -6.37
N TYR A 304 -27.87 21.62 -7.09
CA TYR A 304 -27.88 23.05 -6.79
C TYR A 304 -29.28 23.63 -6.98
N ASP A 305 -30.00 23.24 -8.03
CA ASP A 305 -31.40 23.61 -8.23
C ASP A 305 -32.32 23.11 -7.10
N VAL A 306 -32.16 21.85 -6.66
CA VAL A 306 -32.96 21.30 -5.55
C VAL A 306 -32.62 22.00 -4.23
N ARG A 307 -31.33 22.24 -3.95
CA ARG A 307 -30.88 22.97 -2.76
C ARG A 307 -31.38 24.41 -2.76
N ASP A 308 -31.32 25.10 -3.89
CA ASP A 308 -31.72 26.50 -4.00
C ASP A 308 -33.25 26.64 -3.84
N ARG A 309 -34.03 25.68 -4.36
CA ARG A 309 -35.48 25.59 -4.11
C ARG A 309 -35.81 25.36 -2.64
N LEU A 310 -35.12 24.41 -1.99
CA LEU A 310 -35.30 24.14 -0.55
C LEU A 310 -34.88 25.33 0.32
N THR A 311 -33.80 26.01 -0.05
CA THR A 311 -33.31 27.20 0.66
C THR A 311 -34.34 28.31 0.55
N THR A 312 -34.90 28.55 -0.65
CA THR A 312 -35.94 29.56 -0.89
C THR A 312 -37.18 29.29 -0.05
N ASP A 313 -37.72 28.07 -0.07
CA ASP A 313 -38.90 27.70 0.73
C ASP A 313 -38.63 27.84 2.23
N LEU A 314 -37.43 27.45 2.71
CA LEU A 314 -37.04 27.64 4.11
C LEU A 314 -37.01 29.12 4.52
N THR A 315 -36.45 30.01 3.69
CA THR A 315 -36.46 31.47 3.94
C THR A 315 -37.87 32.07 3.94
N GLU A 316 -38.75 31.59 3.05
CA GLU A 316 -40.15 32.03 3.04
C GLU A 316 -40.88 31.60 4.32
N LYS A 317 -40.69 30.34 4.75
CA LYS A 317 -41.27 29.85 6.02
C LYS A 317 -40.72 30.59 7.24
N GLN A 318 -39.43 30.88 7.27
CA GLN A 318 -38.83 31.69 8.35
C GLN A 318 -39.43 33.11 8.41
N SER A 319 -39.63 33.73 7.25
CA SER A 319 -40.25 35.06 7.16
C SER A 319 -41.70 35.06 7.66
N MET A 320 -42.48 34.03 7.29
CA MET A 320 -43.84 33.84 7.80
C MET A 320 -43.87 33.63 9.32
N LEU A 321 -42.91 32.87 9.86
CA LEU A 321 -42.81 32.60 11.30
C LEU A 321 -42.50 33.88 12.07
N MET A 322 -41.58 34.71 11.57
CA MET A 322 -41.29 36.03 12.12
C MET A 322 -42.52 36.93 12.14
N GLU A 323 -43.28 36.99 11.05
CA GLU A 323 -44.51 37.81 10.99
C GLU A 323 -45.58 37.32 11.98
N VAL A 324 -45.72 36.00 12.15
CA VAL A 324 -46.65 35.42 13.13
C VAL A 324 -46.22 35.74 14.57
N ILE A 325 -44.91 35.69 14.86
CA ILE A 325 -44.38 36.05 16.19
C ILE A 325 -44.65 37.53 16.49
N VAL A 326 -44.34 38.44 15.56
CA VAL A 326 -44.61 39.87 15.72
C VAL A 326 -46.10 40.13 15.96
N ARG A 327 -46.98 39.49 15.19
CA ARG A 327 -48.44 39.61 15.40
C ARG A 327 -48.91 39.07 16.74
N ALA A 328 -48.30 37.99 17.23
CA ALA A 328 -48.62 37.43 18.54
C ALA A 328 -48.14 38.35 19.67
N GLU A 329 -46.95 38.94 19.54
CA GLU A 329 -46.43 39.95 20.48
C GLU A 329 -47.31 41.21 20.48
N ASP A 330 -47.68 41.73 19.31
CA ASP A 330 -48.60 42.87 19.19
C ASP A 330 -49.96 42.58 19.84
N ALA A 331 -50.51 41.37 19.66
CA ALA A 331 -51.76 40.96 20.28
C ALA A 331 -51.68 40.91 21.81
N ILE A 332 -50.55 40.41 22.36
CA ILE A 332 -50.30 40.39 23.81
C ILE A 332 -50.21 41.83 24.36
N VAL A 333 -49.51 42.72 23.67
CA VAL A 333 -49.36 44.12 24.10
C VAL A 333 -50.70 44.87 24.06
N ILE A 334 -51.60 44.52 23.13
CA ILE A 334 -52.94 45.12 23.03
C ILE A 334 -53.88 44.60 24.13
N ASP A 335 -53.77 43.34 24.56
CA ASP A 335 -54.58 42.78 25.67
C ASP A 335 -54.13 43.29 27.06
N ASP A 336 -52.91 43.83 27.19
CA ASP A 336 -52.37 44.45 28.42
C ASP A 336 -52.70 45.96 28.57
N LEU A 337 -53.48 46.55 27.65
CA LEU A 337 -54.00 47.93 27.67
C LEU A 337 -55.50 47.98 27.99
#